data_AF-A0A9W7GRB0-F1
#
_entry.id   AF-A0A9W7GRB0-F1
#
_cell.length_a   1.000
_cell.length_b   1.000
_cell.length_c   1.000
_cell.angle_alpha   90.00
_cell.angle_beta   90.00
_cell.angle_gamma   90.00
#
_symmetry.space_group_name_H-M   'P 1'
#
loop_
_entity.id
_entity.type
_entity.pdbx_description
1 polymer ?
#
loop_
_entity_poly.entity_id
_entity_poly.type
_entity_poly.pdbx_seq_one_letter_code
_entity_poly.pdbx_strand_id
1 'polypeptide(L)'
;MNTKWCPAPGCDYAVDFIFGSGNYDVTCRCSYSFCWNCSEEAHRPVDCETVAKWILKNSAESENMNWILANSKPCPKCKRPIEKNHGCMQKTCTPPCKFEFCWLCLGAWADHGEVTGGYYACNRYETAKKEGTFDEEEKRREMAKLSVEKYTHYYERWATNQSSRQKAMADLQQMQSVHLEKLSETQWQPESQLKFIIEAWLQIIECRRVLKWTYAYGYYLPEEEHAKRQFFEYLQGDAESGLERLHQCAEKELQVYLNAGGPLKDFNEFRSKLAGLTSVTRNFFENLVRALENGLSDVNSRGACSRMGSSKSLGGGSSRGRSGKGKASAPRSSGSNRNNDDSGH
;
A
#
# COMPACT_ATOMS: atom_id res chain seq x y z
N MET A 1 23.84 -9.69 30.56
CA MET A 1 23.92 -8.43 29.80
C MET A 1 23.17 -8.66 28.50
N ASN A 2 22.11 -7.90 28.24
CA ASN A 2 21.30 -8.04 27.04
C ASN A 2 21.73 -6.95 26.05
N THR A 3 23.00 -6.92 25.72
CA THR A 3 23.60 -5.85 24.92
C THR A 3 24.11 -6.42 23.60
N LYS A 4 23.79 -5.78 22.48
CA LYS A 4 24.29 -6.14 21.15
C LYS A 4 24.84 -4.92 20.43
N TRP A 5 25.93 -5.11 19.71
CA TRP A 5 26.51 -4.10 18.86
C TRP A 5 25.59 -3.80 17.67
N CYS A 6 25.52 -2.53 17.28
CA CYS A 6 24.83 -2.13 16.07
C CYS A 6 25.56 -2.72 14.85
N PRO A 7 24.86 -3.39 13.92
CA PRO A 7 25.49 -3.98 12.74
C PRO A 7 25.74 -2.95 11.62
N ALA A 8 25.35 -1.68 11.81
CA ALA A 8 25.57 -0.64 10.82
C ALA A 8 27.07 -0.39 10.60
N PRO A 9 27.55 -0.32 9.35
CA PRO A 9 28.96 -0.06 9.05
C PRO A 9 29.44 1.25 9.70
N GLY A 10 30.55 1.20 10.43
CA GLY A 10 31.16 2.36 11.09
C GLY A 10 30.44 2.86 12.34
N CYS A 11 29.53 2.07 12.92
CA CYS A 11 28.82 2.41 14.15
C CYS A 11 29.41 1.67 15.36
N ASP A 12 29.90 2.42 16.35
CA ASP A 12 30.46 1.87 17.60
C ASP A 12 29.47 1.92 18.78
N TYR A 13 28.17 2.01 18.50
CA TYR A 13 27.14 1.97 19.53
C TYR A 13 26.63 0.55 19.76
N ALA A 14 26.28 0.25 21.00
CA ALA A 14 25.55 -0.96 21.36
C ALA A 14 24.17 -0.60 21.94
N VAL A 15 23.21 -1.50 21.75
CA VAL A 15 21.84 -1.35 22.24
C VAL A 15 21.62 -2.36 23.37
N ASP A 16 21.05 -1.90 24.48
CA ASP A 16 20.59 -2.76 25.57
C ASP A 16 19.11 -3.07 25.41
N PHE A 17 18.74 -4.35 25.45
CA PHE A 17 17.40 -4.82 25.15
C PHE A 17 16.62 -5.21 26.40
N ILE A 18 15.42 -4.65 26.51
CA ILE A 18 14.47 -4.93 27.58
C ILE A 18 13.48 -5.99 27.06
N PHE A 19 13.54 -7.19 27.64
CA PHE A 19 12.63 -8.27 27.30
C PHE A 19 11.16 -7.93 27.66
N GLY A 20 10.21 -8.46 26.88
CA GLY A 20 8.78 -8.42 27.21
C GLY A 20 7.92 -7.50 26.35
N SER A 21 8.49 -6.79 25.38
CA SER A 21 7.74 -5.89 24.47
C SER A 21 6.99 -6.60 23.34
N GLY A 22 7.28 -7.88 23.07
CA GLY A 22 6.76 -8.61 21.90
C GLY A 22 7.33 -8.14 20.55
N ASN A 23 8.02 -6.99 20.52
CA ASN A 23 8.72 -6.45 19.36
C ASN A 23 10.24 -6.60 19.55
N TYR A 24 10.86 -7.35 18.65
CA TYR A 24 12.31 -7.58 18.66
C TYR A 24 13.09 -6.54 17.83
N ASP A 25 12.43 -5.66 17.08
CA ASP A 25 13.11 -4.60 16.35
C ASP A 25 13.60 -3.52 17.32
N VAL A 26 14.89 -3.21 17.26
CA VAL A 26 15.55 -2.19 18.07
C VAL A 26 16.15 -1.12 17.18
N THR A 27 16.18 0.13 17.66
CA THR A 27 16.77 1.25 16.94
C THR A 27 17.99 1.76 17.67
N CYS A 28 19.13 1.77 16.97
CA CYS A 28 20.37 2.34 17.46
C CYS A 28 20.34 3.86 17.43
N ARG A 29 21.21 4.50 18.22
CA ARG A 29 21.42 5.95 18.20
C ARG A 29 21.89 6.49 16.83
N CYS A 30 22.52 5.66 16.00
CA CYS A 30 22.83 6.01 14.61
C CYS A 30 21.63 5.93 13.66
N SER A 31 20.42 5.73 14.20
CA SER A 31 19.15 5.56 13.47
C SER A 31 19.03 4.27 12.65
N TYR A 32 20.00 3.36 12.73
CA TYR A 32 19.86 2.02 12.15
C TYR A 32 18.97 1.15 13.03
N SER A 33 17.94 0.54 12.43
CA SER A 33 17.03 -0.37 13.10
C SER A 33 17.28 -1.81 12.65
N PHE A 34 17.41 -2.73 13.61
CA PHE A 34 17.70 -4.14 13.36
C PHE A 34 16.88 -5.05 14.27
N CYS A 35 16.66 -6.29 13.84
CA CYS A 35 16.03 -7.30 14.66
C CYS A 35 17.01 -7.81 15.71
N TRP A 36 16.60 -7.75 16.97
CA TRP A 36 17.38 -8.27 18.08
C TRP A 36 17.70 -9.76 17.94
N ASN A 37 16.84 -10.56 17.30
CA ASN A 37 17.02 -12.01 17.26
C ASN A 37 18.03 -12.45 16.19
N CYS A 38 17.85 -12.01 14.95
CA CYS A 38 18.69 -12.44 13.82
C CYS A 38 19.76 -11.41 13.38
N SER A 39 19.76 -10.20 13.96
CA SER A 39 20.65 -9.08 13.60
C SER A 39 20.49 -8.55 12.16
N GLU A 40 19.52 -9.06 11.41
CA GLU A 40 19.11 -8.48 10.12
C GLU A 40 18.42 -7.13 10.33
N GLU A 41 18.25 -6.38 9.24
CA GLU A 41 17.46 -5.16 9.25
C GLU A 41 16.07 -5.38 9.87
N ALA A 42 15.59 -4.40 10.64
CA ALA A 42 14.28 -4.44 11.31
C ALA A 42 13.18 -4.86 10.33
N HIS A 43 12.48 -5.94 10.67
CA HIS A 43 11.65 -6.67 9.72
C HIS A 43 10.24 -6.99 10.19
N ARG A 44 9.78 -6.39 11.30
CA ARG A 44 8.36 -6.43 11.69
C ARG A 44 7.48 -5.90 10.55
N PRO A 45 6.41 -6.62 10.13
CA PRO A 45 5.71 -7.70 10.86
C PRO A 45 6.16 -9.13 10.55
N VAL A 46 7.22 -9.34 9.78
CA VAL A 46 7.62 -10.66 9.29
C VAL A 46 8.57 -11.32 10.28
N ASP A 47 8.47 -12.64 10.44
CA ASP A 47 9.32 -13.41 11.34
C ASP A 47 10.73 -13.65 10.76
N CYS A 48 11.69 -13.97 11.63
CA CYS A 48 13.09 -14.18 11.23
C CYS A 48 13.27 -15.36 10.25
N GLU A 49 12.43 -16.40 10.31
CA GLU A 49 12.55 -17.57 9.45
C GLU A 49 12.19 -17.22 8.01
N THR A 50 11.08 -16.51 7.81
CA THR A 50 10.65 -16.00 6.50
C THR A 50 11.69 -15.02 5.92
N VAL A 51 12.27 -14.16 6.75
CA VAL A 51 13.35 -13.24 6.34
C VAL A 51 14.59 -14.00 5.89
N ALA A 52 15.04 -14.99 6.66
CA ALA A 52 16.19 -15.82 6.30
C ALA A 52 15.97 -16.56 4.97
N LYS A 53 14.78 -17.13 4.75
CA LYS A 53 14.40 -17.77 3.48
C LYS A 53 14.45 -16.78 2.32
N TRP A 54 13.94 -15.57 2.50
CA TRP A 54 13.96 -14.53 1.47
C TRP A 54 15.37 -14.08 1.10
N ILE A 55 16.22 -13.81 2.11
CA ILE A 55 17.62 -13.42 1.89
C ILE A 55 18.39 -14.52 1.18
N LEU A 56 18.27 -15.78 1.64
CA LEU A 56 18.90 -16.92 1.00
C LEU A 56 18.45 -17.07 -0.46
N LYS A 57 17.15 -16.93 -0.72
CA LYS A 57 16.62 -16.96 -2.09
C LYS A 57 17.25 -15.88 -2.95
N ASN A 58 17.29 -14.64 -2.49
CA ASN A 58 17.88 -13.53 -3.27
C ASN A 58 19.37 -13.76 -3.58
N SER A 59 20.11 -14.39 -2.66
CA SER A 59 21.53 -14.72 -2.85
C SER A 59 21.77 -15.85 -3.85
N ALA A 60 20.79 -16.72 -4.07
CA ALA A 60 20.86 -17.80 -5.05
C ALA A 60 20.48 -17.35 -6.47
N GLU A 61 19.88 -16.17 -6.61
CA GLU A 61 19.44 -15.58 -7.88
C GLU A 61 20.55 -14.69 -8.48
N SER A 62 20.57 -14.52 -9.80
CA SER A 62 21.63 -13.76 -10.47
C SER A 62 21.64 -12.28 -10.06
N GLU A 63 22.75 -11.81 -9.47
CA GLU A 63 22.95 -10.40 -9.09
C GLU A 63 22.72 -9.44 -10.27
N ASN A 64 23.15 -9.82 -11.48
CA ASN A 64 22.92 -9.02 -12.68
C ASN A 64 21.43 -8.92 -13.05
N MET A 65 20.68 -10.02 -12.94
CA MET A 65 19.22 -9.97 -13.16
C MET A 65 18.53 -9.13 -12.08
N ASN A 66 18.89 -9.36 -10.82
CA ASN A 66 18.39 -8.61 -9.66
C ASN A 66 18.63 -7.10 -9.81
N TRP A 67 19.79 -6.69 -10.36
CA TRP A 67 20.10 -5.28 -10.60
C TRP A 67 19.25 -4.69 -11.73
N ILE A 68 19.10 -5.40 -12.85
CA ILE A 68 18.29 -4.94 -13.99
C ILE A 68 16.84 -4.72 -13.55
N LEU A 69 16.27 -5.68 -12.83
CA LEU A 69 14.89 -5.63 -12.32
C LEU A 69 14.65 -4.43 -11.38
N ALA A 70 15.64 -4.06 -10.58
CA ALA A 70 15.49 -3.00 -9.58
C ALA A 70 15.67 -1.59 -10.15
N ASN A 71 16.51 -1.40 -11.17
CA ASN A 71 17.05 -0.08 -11.51
C ASN A 71 16.65 0.45 -12.90
N SER A 72 16.21 -0.41 -13.83
CA SER A 72 15.92 0.02 -15.20
C SER A 72 14.62 -0.57 -15.73
N LYS A 73 13.72 0.29 -16.21
CA LYS A 73 12.49 -0.12 -16.90
C LYS A 73 12.22 0.75 -18.14
N PRO A 74 11.70 0.19 -19.24
CA PRO A 74 11.31 0.98 -20.41
C PRO A 74 9.99 1.71 -20.16
N CYS A 75 9.86 2.94 -20.67
CA CYS A 75 8.59 3.66 -20.67
C CYS A 75 7.50 2.82 -21.38
N PRO A 76 6.32 2.59 -20.77
CA PRO A 76 5.27 1.78 -21.40
C PRO A 76 4.79 2.36 -22.74
N LYS A 77 4.80 3.70 -22.88
CA LYS A 77 4.31 4.42 -24.06
C LYS A 77 5.35 4.58 -25.18
N CYS A 78 6.58 4.98 -24.86
CA CYS A 78 7.62 5.29 -25.87
C CYS A 78 8.85 4.38 -25.86
N LYS A 79 8.90 3.41 -24.93
CA LYS A 79 9.96 2.42 -24.76
C LYS A 79 11.35 2.96 -24.42
N ARG A 80 11.51 4.29 -24.26
CA ARG A 80 12.75 4.89 -23.76
C ARG A 80 13.12 4.31 -22.38
N PRO A 81 14.38 3.90 -22.16
CA PRO A 81 14.83 3.47 -20.84
C PRO A 81 14.65 4.57 -19.79
N ILE A 82 14.15 4.20 -18.61
CA ILE A 82 13.99 5.09 -17.46
C ILE A 82 14.76 4.47 -16.29
N GLU A 83 15.63 5.28 -15.69
CA GLU A 83 16.33 4.97 -14.44
C GLU A 83 15.55 5.54 -13.25
N LYS A 84 15.57 4.84 -12.12
CA LYS A 84 14.81 5.21 -10.93
C LYS A 84 15.52 6.31 -10.12
N ASN A 85 15.09 7.56 -10.28
CA ASN A 85 15.71 8.72 -9.59
C ASN A 85 14.86 9.34 -8.45
N HIS A 86 13.64 8.85 -8.22
CA HIS A 86 12.68 9.43 -7.24
C HIS A 86 12.04 8.37 -6.33
N GLY A 87 11.57 8.80 -5.16
CA GLY A 87 11.06 7.92 -4.10
C GLY A 87 9.62 7.44 -4.31
N CYS A 88 8.74 8.28 -4.85
CA CYS A 88 7.36 7.93 -5.16
C CYS A 88 7.26 6.94 -6.34
N MET A 89 6.25 6.06 -6.31
CA MET A 89 5.97 5.09 -7.38
C MET A 89 5.40 5.72 -8.65
N GLN A 90 4.81 6.92 -8.55
CA GLN A 90 4.38 7.71 -9.70
C GLN A 90 5.59 8.24 -10.46
N LYS A 91 5.77 7.76 -11.69
CA LYS A 91 6.81 8.26 -12.61
C LYS A 91 6.19 9.05 -13.75
N THR A 92 6.87 10.10 -14.17
CA THR A 92 6.52 10.89 -15.35
C THR A 92 7.66 10.78 -16.36
N CYS A 93 7.38 10.26 -17.55
CA CYS A 93 8.40 10.11 -18.60
C CYS A 93 8.92 11.48 -19.06
N THR A 94 10.22 11.58 -19.33
CA THR A 94 10.83 12.83 -19.79
C THR A 94 10.27 13.29 -21.15
N PRO A 95 10.26 14.61 -21.43
CA PRO A 95 9.82 15.15 -22.71
C PRO A 95 10.50 14.47 -23.92
N PRO A 96 9.80 14.33 -25.06
CA PRO A 96 8.46 14.84 -25.34
C PRO A 96 7.30 13.96 -24.84
N CYS A 97 7.55 12.81 -24.19
CA CYS A 97 6.51 11.81 -23.90
C CYS A 97 5.54 12.23 -22.78
N LYS A 98 6.06 12.70 -21.63
CA LYS A 98 5.28 13.17 -20.46
C LYS A 98 4.24 12.19 -19.91
N PHE A 99 4.28 10.90 -20.27
CA PHE A 99 3.33 9.90 -19.77
C PHE A 99 3.57 9.60 -18.30
N GLU A 100 2.49 9.58 -17.50
CA GLU A 100 2.54 9.22 -16.09
C GLU A 100 2.11 7.78 -15.85
N PHE A 101 2.93 7.02 -15.15
CA PHE A 101 2.73 5.59 -14.96
C PHE A 101 3.26 5.12 -13.60
N CYS A 102 2.78 3.95 -13.16
CA CYS A 102 3.26 3.28 -11.97
C CYS A 102 4.57 2.52 -12.28
N TRP A 103 5.61 2.74 -11.48
CA TRP A 103 6.91 2.06 -11.65
C TRP A 103 6.81 0.52 -11.53
N LEU A 104 5.88 0.02 -10.73
CA LEU A 104 5.74 -1.42 -10.46
C LEU A 104 5.08 -2.14 -11.64
N CYS A 105 3.84 -1.77 -11.98
CA CYS A 105 3.05 -2.47 -13.01
C CYS A 105 3.17 -1.88 -14.42
N LEU A 106 3.82 -0.73 -14.58
CA LEU A 106 3.90 0.03 -15.84
C LEU A 106 2.54 0.46 -16.42
N GLY A 107 1.45 0.33 -15.65
CA GLY A 107 0.12 0.84 -15.98
C GLY A 107 0.01 2.35 -15.82
N ALA A 108 -1.00 2.96 -16.45
CA ALA A 108 -1.23 4.40 -16.34
C ALA A 108 -1.48 4.80 -14.88
N TRP A 109 -0.91 5.93 -14.45
CA TRP A 109 -1.09 6.39 -13.08
C TRP A 109 -2.55 6.78 -12.80
N ALA A 110 -3.26 7.28 -13.82
CA ALA A 110 -4.69 7.59 -13.72
C ALA A 110 -5.54 6.37 -13.35
N ASP A 111 -5.08 5.16 -13.68
CA ASP A 111 -5.76 3.91 -13.35
C ASP A 111 -5.44 3.44 -11.93
N HIS A 112 -4.66 4.19 -11.14
CA HIS A 112 -4.38 3.92 -9.73
C HIS A 112 -5.31 4.73 -8.83
N GLY A 113 -6.60 4.41 -8.85
CA GLY A 113 -7.63 5.03 -8.01
C GLY A 113 -8.67 4.02 -7.49
N GLU A 114 -9.57 4.47 -6.61
CA GLU A 114 -10.61 3.62 -6.00
C GLU A 114 -11.55 2.98 -7.04
N VAL A 115 -11.79 3.67 -8.17
CA VAL A 115 -12.75 3.26 -9.21
C VAL A 115 -12.25 2.11 -10.07
N THR A 116 -10.93 1.94 -10.22
CA THR A 116 -10.29 0.96 -11.11
C THR A 116 -9.76 -0.27 -10.37
N GLY A 117 -9.90 -0.31 -9.04
CA GLY A 117 -9.21 -1.28 -8.18
C GLY A 117 -7.70 -1.08 -8.14
N GLY A 118 -7.19 0.08 -8.56
CA GLY A 118 -5.87 0.27 -9.13
C GLY A 118 -4.66 -0.15 -8.29
N TYR A 119 -4.68 0.07 -6.98
CA TYR A 119 -3.57 -0.36 -6.10
C TYR A 119 -3.68 -1.86 -5.76
N TYR A 120 -4.89 -2.35 -5.50
CA TYR A 120 -5.18 -3.78 -5.22
C TYR A 120 -4.96 -4.67 -6.46
N ALA A 121 -5.21 -4.16 -7.66
CA ALA A 121 -4.89 -4.88 -8.89
C ALA A 121 -3.38 -4.85 -9.18
N CYS A 122 -2.67 -3.80 -8.75
CA CYS A 122 -1.23 -3.65 -8.98
C CYS A 122 -0.37 -4.57 -8.11
N ASN A 123 -0.77 -4.84 -6.86
CA ASN A 123 0.03 -5.67 -5.94
C ASN A 123 -0.23 -7.18 -6.07
N ARG A 124 -1.41 -7.57 -6.57
CA ARG A 124 -1.80 -8.98 -6.77
C ARG A 124 -0.93 -9.67 -7.81
N TYR A 125 -0.48 -10.88 -7.50
CA TYR A 125 0.12 -11.79 -8.49
C TYR A 125 -0.99 -12.66 -9.08
N GLU A 126 -1.30 -12.47 -10.36
CA GLU A 126 -2.27 -13.34 -11.05
C GLU A 126 -1.58 -14.62 -11.51
N THR A 127 -1.80 -15.72 -10.79
CA THR A 127 -1.48 -17.05 -11.31
C THR A 127 -2.37 -17.31 -12.52
N ALA A 128 -1.80 -17.24 -13.73
CA ALA A 128 -2.49 -17.65 -14.94
C ALA A 128 -2.80 -19.16 -14.86
N LYS A 129 -4.00 -19.53 -14.40
CA LYS A 129 -4.50 -20.90 -14.50
C LYS A 129 -4.76 -21.19 -15.98
N LYS A 130 -3.79 -21.80 -16.67
CA LYS A 130 -4.06 -22.50 -17.92
C LYS A 130 -4.24 -23.97 -17.61
N GLU A 131 -5.49 -24.38 -17.51
CA GLU A 131 -5.85 -25.80 -17.53
C GLU A 131 -5.60 -26.33 -18.95
N GLY A 132 -4.60 -27.20 -19.08
CA GLY A 132 -4.23 -27.86 -20.33
C GLY A 132 -3.57 -29.20 -20.02
N THR A 133 -3.81 -30.20 -20.88
CA THR A 133 -3.06 -31.46 -20.85
C THR A 133 -1.68 -31.22 -21.45
N PHE A 134 -0.72 -30.89 -20.60
CA PHE A 134 0.69 -30.75 -20.96
C PHE A 134 1.43 -32.08 -20.75
N ASP A 135 2.49 -32.33 -21.53
CA ASP A 135 3.45 -33.38 -21.19
C ASP A 135 4.30 -33.00 -19.96
N GLU A 136 4.99 -33.96 -19.34
CA GLU A 136 5.76 -33.73 -18.12
C GLU A 136 6.92 -32.72 -18.30
N GLU A 137 7.49 -32.62 -19.48
CA GLU A 137 8.60 -31.69 -19.75
C GLU A 137 8.11 -30.26 -19.99
N GLU A 138 6.96 -30.09 -20.63
CA GLU A 138 6.26 -28.83 -20.79
C GLU A 138 5.72 -28.32 -19.45
N LYS A 139 5.16 -29.21 -18.61
CA LYS A 139 4.81 -28.87 -17.22
C LYS A 139 6.02 -28.37 -16.44
N ARG A 140 7.16 -29.05 -16.54
CA ARG A 140 8.39 -28.65 -15.85
C ARG A 140 8.87 -27.27 -16.31
N ARG A 141 8.85 -27.00 -17.62
CA ARG A 141 9.22 -25.69 -18.19
C ARG A 141 8.28 -24.58 -17.73
N GLU A 142 6.98 -24.84 -17.73
CA GLU A 142 5.98 -23.86 -17.29
C GLU A 142 6.09 -23.58 -15.78
N MET A 143 6.28 -24.62 -14.96
CA MET A 143 6.51 -24.46 -13.52
C MET A 143 7.78 -23.64 -13.22
N ALA A 144 8.85 -23.88 -13.97
CA ALA A 144 10.08 -23.08 -13.85
C ALA A 144 9.83 -21.62 -14.22
N LYS A 145 9.09 -21.37 -15.31
CA LYS A 145 8.72 -20.02 -15.74
C LYS A 145 7.83 -19.30 -14.71
N LEU A 146 6.78 -19.94 -14.21
CA LEU A 146 5.91 -19.41 -13.16
C LEU A 146 6.69 -19.08 -11.88
N SER A 147 7.65 -19.93 -11.50
CA SER A 147 8.54 -19.69 -10.36
C SER A 147 9.39 -18.42 -10.55
N VAL A 148 9.95 -18.22 -11.76
CA VAL A 148 10.73 -17.02 -12.10
C VAL A 148 9.86 -15.77 -12.13
N GLU A 149 8.66 -15.85 -12.71
CA GLU A 149 7.71 -14.73 -12.76
C GLU A 149 7.23 -14.32 -11.36
N LYS A 150 6.90 -15.30 -10.52
CA LYS A 150 6.55 -15.07 -9.11
C LYS A 150 7.70 -14.39 -8.39
N TYR A 151 8.92 -14.93 -8.47
CA TYR A 151 10.08 -14.30 -7.82
C TYR A 151 10.28 -12.87 -8.30
N THR A 152 10.25 -12.64 -9.61
CA THR A 152 10.40 -11.31 -10.22
C THR A 152 9.37 -10.32 -9.65
N HIS A 153 8.09 -10.71 -9.59
CA HIS A 153 7.01 -9.86 -9.06
C HIS A 153 7.26 -9.37 -7.64
N TYR A 154 7.61 -10.29 -6.74
CA TYR A 154 7.84 -9.98 -5.33
C TYR A 154 9.19 -9.28 -5.10
N TYR A 155 10.24 -9.70 -5.82
CA TYR A 155 11.58 -9.12 -5.72
C TYR A 155 11.60 -7.65 -6.17
N GLU A 156 11.00 -7.34 -7.32
CA GLU A 156 10.96 -5.96 -7.81
C GLU A 156 10.31 -5.02 -6.78
N ARG A 157 9.23 -5.46 -6.13
CA ARG A 157 8.49 -4.66 -5.14
C ARG A 157 9.24 -4.54 -3.82
N TRP A 158 9.90 -5.61 -3.39
CA TRP A 158 10.81 -5.60 -2.24
C TRP A 158 11.97 -4.61 -2.44
N ALA A 159 12.69 -4.74 -3.56
CA ALA A 159 13.85 -3.89 -3.89
C ALA A 159 13.43 -2.43 -4.14
N THR A 160 12.26 -2.23 -4.77
CA THR A 160 11.70 -0.90 -5.00
C THR A 160 11.35 -0.19 -3.70
N ASN A 161 10.76 -0.88 -2.72
CA ASN A 161 10.48 -0.27 -1.43
C ASN A 161 11.77 0.05 -0.66
N GLN A 162 12.81 -0.80 -0.76
CA GLN A 162 14.13 -0.52 -0.17
C GLN A 162 14.76 0.76 -0.74
N SER A 163 14.88 0.85 -2.06
CA SER A 163 15.48 2.01 -2.73
C SER A 163 14.66 3.29 -2.48
N SER A 164 13.32 3.19 -2.48
CA SER A 164 12.46 4.33 -2.15
C SER A 164 12.57 4.76 -0.69
N ARG A 165 12.83 3.84 0.25
CA ARG A 165 13.14 4.18 1.64
C ARG A 165 14.45 4.94 1.75
N GLN A 166 15.51 4.47 1.08
CA GLN A 166 16.82 5.15 1.07
C GLN A 166 16.70 6.58 0.52
N LYS A 167 15.94 6.75 -0.57
CA LYS A 167 15.65 8.09 -1.10
C LYS A 167 14.88 8.96 -0.10
N ALA A 168 13.83 8.44 0.54
CA ALA A 168 13.09 9.17 1.56
C ALA A 168 13.95 9.55 2.79
N MET A 169 14.93 8.73 3.17
CA MET A 169 15.91 9.07 4.22
C MET A 169 16.81 10.24 3.80
N ALA A 170 17.29 10.24 2.55
CA ALA A 170 18.07 11.35 2.01
C ALA A 170 17.22 12.64 1.90
N ASP A 171 15.95 12.52 1.49
CA ASP A 171 15.02 13.65 1.41
C ASP A 171 14.69 14.21 2.80
N LEU A 172 14.53 13.35 3.81
CA LEU A 172 14.38 13.77 5.21
C LEU A 172 15.61 14.53 5.70
N GLN A 173 16.82 14.03 5.43
CA GLN A 173 18.06 14.71 5.79
C GLN A 173 18.16 16.09 5.12
N GLN A 174 17.83 16.18 3.83
CA GLN A 174 17.80 17.45 3.11
C GLN A 174 16.71 18.39 3.68
N MET A 175 15.55 17.84 4.04
CA MET A 175 14.49 18.62 4.69
C MET A 175 14.97 19.23 6.00
N GLN A 176 15.59 18.44 6.88
CA GLN A 176 16.05 18.89 8.19
C GLN A 176 17.21 19.89 8.11
N SER A 177 18.13 19.72 7.16
CA SER A 177 19.37 20.51 7.08
C SER A 177 19.24 21.81 6.29
N VAL A 178 18.32 21.88 5.31
CA VAL A 178 18.25 23.01 4.38
C VAL A 178 16.84 23.56 4.25
N HIS A 179 15.85 22.69 3.99
CA HIS A 179 14.54 23.17 3.57
C HIS A 179 13.64 23.61 4.73
N LEU A 180 13.85 23.13 5.96
CA LEU A 180 13.04 23.51 7.11
C LEU A 180 13.21 25.00 7.45
N GLU A 181 14.47 25.45 7.52
CA GLU A 181 14.82 26.86 7.75
C GLU A 181 14.27 27.74 6.62
N LYS A 182 14.54 27.37 5.36
CA LYS A 182 14.01 28.09 4.19
C LYS A 182 12.48 28.21 4.23
N LEU A 183 11.78 27.12 4.59
CA LEU A 183 10.32 27.11 4.63
C LEU A 183 9.79 27.98 5.79
N SER A 184 10.47 27.95 6.94
CA SER A 184 10.18 28.81 8.09
C SER A 184 10.24 30.29 7.70
N GLU A 185 11.30 30.70 7.01
CA GLU A 185 11.47 32.06 6.50
C GLU A 185 10.45 32.43 5.41
N THR A 186 10.13 31.51 4.51
CA THR A 186 9.23 31.79 3.39
C THR A 186 7.78 31.90 3.84
N GLN A 187 7.35 31.02 4.76
CA GLN A 187 5.95 30.93 5.21
C GLN A 187 5.68 31.69 6.51
N TRP A 188 6.71 32.31 7.10
CA TRP A 188 6.65 33.03 8.37
C TRP A 188 6.11 32.17 9.51
N GLN A 189 6.56 30.91 9.55
CA GLN A 189 6.16 29.92 10.54
C GLN A 189 7.38 29.45 11.33
N PRO A 190 7.35 29.48 12.68
CA PRO A 190 8.43 28.92 13.48
C PRO A 190 8.67 27.44 13.13
N GLU A 191 9.92 26.99 13.13
CA GLU A 191 10.27 25.58 12.86
C GLU A 191 9.54 24.58 13.77
N SER A 192 9.23 24.99 15.00
CA SER A 192 8.44 24.17 15.93
C SER A 192 7.05 23.83 15.40
N GLN A 193 6.49 24.69 14.54
CA GLN A 193 5.20 24.47 13.87
C GLN A 193 5.32 23.65 12.58
N LEU A 194 6.54 23.39 12.09
CA LEU A 194 6.82 22.65 10.86
C LEU A 194 7.15 21.17 11.09
N LYS A 195 7.15 20.72 12.36
CA LYS A 195 7.45 19.32 12.75
C LYS A 195 6.58 18.27 12.04
N PHE A 196 5.37 18.63 11.63
CA PHE A 196 4.47 17.74 10.88
C PHE A 196 5.09 17.23 9.56
N ILE A 197 6.00 17.98 8.95
CA ILE A 197 6.72 17.56 7.73
C ILE A 197 7.73 16.45 8.06
N ILE A 198 8.43 16.59 9.18
CA ILE A 198 9.39 15.59 9.66
C ILE A 198 8.65 14.30 10.04
N GLU A 199 7.52 14.42 10.73
CA GLU A 199 6.66 13.28 11.06
C GLU A 199 6.15 12.54 9.82
N ALA A 200 5.75 13.27 8.78
CA ALA A 200 5.33 12.68 7.51
C ALA A 200 6.45 11.87 6.85
N TRP A 201 7.67 12.41 6.77
CA TRP A 201 8.83 11.71 6.21
C TRP A 201 9.24 10.47 7.02
N LEU A 202 9.26 10.57 8.35
CA LEU A 202 9.50 9.42 9.22
C LEU A 202 8.44 8.33 9.01
N GLN A 203 7.17 8.71 8.88
CA GLN A 203 6.10 7.77 8.56
C GLN A 203 6.31 7.11 7.19
N ILE A 204 6.69 7.87 6.15
CA ILE A 204 7.00 7.33 4.82
C ILE A 204 8.13 6.29 4.89
N ILE A 205 9.22 6.61 5.59
CA ILE A 205 10.39 5.72 5.74
C ILE A 205 9.98 4.40 6.40
N GLU A 206 9.19 4.47 7.47
CA GLU A 206 8.72 3.29 8.19
C GLU A 206 7.72 2.47 7.36
N CYS A 207 6.79 3.12 6.67
CA CYS A 207 5.86 2.46 5.76
C CYS A 207 6.59 1.71 4.63
N ARG A 208 7.64 2.31 4.05
CA ARG A 208 8.47 1.64 3.03
C ARG A 208 9.19 0.41 3.59
N ARG A 209 9.69 0.47 4.84
CA ARG A 209 10.29 -0.68 5.53
C ARG A 209 9.27 -1.82 5.69
N VAL A 210 8.08 -1.50 6.19
CA VAL A 210 7.01 -2.49 6.37
C VAL A 210 6.61 -3.12 5.03
N LEU A 211 6.35 -2.32 3.98
CA LEU A 211 5.98 -2.84 2.66
C LEU A 211 7.05 -3.73 2.05
N LYS A 212 8.33 -3.35 2.17
CA LYS A 212 9.44 -4.19 1.73
C LYS A 212 9.27 -5.61 2.28
N TRP A 213 9.08 -5.74 3.59
CA TRP A 213 8.94 -7.05 4.22
C TRP A 213 7.60 -7.73 3.95
N THR A 214 6.50 -6.99 3.76
CA THR A 214 5.22 -7.62 3.38
C THR A 214 5.28 -8.31 2.03
N TYR A 215 6.14 -7.89 1.10
CA TYR A 215 6.37 -8.64 -0.14
C TYR A 215 7.14 -9.95 0.08
N ALA A 216 8.08 -10.01 1.01
CA ALA A 216 8.70 -11.29 1.38
C ALA A 216 7.67 -12.24 2.03
N TYR A 217 6.81 -11.70 2.90
CA TYR A 217 5.69 -12.45 3.48
C TYR A 217 4.74 -12.98 2.40
N GLY A 218 4.31 -12.12 1.48
CA GLY A 218 3.39 -12.50 0.40
C GLY A 218 3.95 -13.57 -0.54
N TYR A 219 5.26 -13.60 -0.77
CA TYR A 219 5.91 -14.63 -1.60
C TYR A 219 5.77 -16.04 -0.97
N TYR A 220 5.91 -16.12 0.35
CA TYR A 220 5.85 -17.37 1.11
C TYR A 220 4.46 -17.70 1.68
N LEU A 221 3.45 -16.84 1.45
CA LEU A 221 2.07 -17.13 1.84
C LEU A 221 1.54 -18.33 1.02
N PRO A 222 1.04 -19.41 1.65
CA PRO A 222 0.67 -20.62 0.94
C PRO A 222 -0.42 -20.43 -0.12
N GLU A 223 -0.32 -21.18 -1.21
CA GLU A 223 -1.18 -21.01 -2.40
C GLU A 223 -2.60 -21.54 -2.22
N GLU A 224 -2.79 -22.44 -1.28
CA GLU A 224 -4.06 -23.02 -0.85
C GLU A 224 -4.85 -22.09 0.10
N GLU A 225 -4.18 -21.16 0.78
CA GLU A 225 -4.82 -20.24 1.74
C GLU A 225 -5.47 -19.03 1.04
N HIS A 226 -6.37 -19.27 0.09
CA HIS A 226 -6.97 -18.25 -0.77
C HIS A 226 -7.57 -17.06 -0.03
N ALA A 227 -8.34 -17.32 1.04
CA ALA A 227 -9.04 -16.27 1.76
C ALA A 227 -8.07 -15.36 2.55
N LYS A 228 -6.99 -15.93 3.12
CA LYS A 228 -5.91 -15.17 3.74
C LYS A 228 -5.15 -14.33 2.72
N ARG A 229 -4.88 -14.88 1.54
CA ARG A 229 -4.23 -14.13 0.45
C ARG A 229 -5.03 -12.92 0.01
N GLN A 230 -6.33 -13.10 -0.25
CA GLN A 230 -7.20 -11.99 -0.64
C GLN A 230 -7.26 -10.91 0.45
N PHE A 231 -7.34 -11.30 1.72
CA PHE A 231 -7.35 -10.35 2.82
C PHE A 231 -6.01 -9.61 2.97
N PHE A 232 -4.89 -10.33 2.83
CA PHE A 232 -3.56 -9.75 2.82
C PHE A 232 -3.38 -8.74 1.69
N GLU A 233 -3.71 -9.11 0.46
CA GLU A 233 -3.60 -8.24 -0.73
C GLU A 233 -4.46 -6.98 -0.57
N TYR A 234 -5.64 -7.11 0.05
CA TYR A 234 -6.54 -6.00 0.35
C TYR A 234 -5.89 -5.01 1.32
N LEU A 235 -5.41 -5.50 2.47
CA LEU A 235 -4.75 -4.65 3.46
C LEU A 235 -3.46 -4.02 2.92
N GLN A 236 -2.68 -4.79 2.14
CA GLN A 236 -1.47 -4.28 1.51
C GLN A 236 -1.81 -3.17 0.51
N GLY A 237 -2.87 -3.33 -0.30
CA GLY A 237 -3.31 -2.35 -1.27
C GLY A 237 -3.77 -1.03 -0.63
N ASP A 238 -4.54 -1.10 0.46
CA ASP A 238 -4.97 0.08 1.23
C ASP A 238 -3.75 0.83 1.80
N ALA A 239 -2.79 0.09 2.38
CA ALA A 239 -1.56 0.66 2.91
C ALA A 239 -0.69 1.32 1.82
N GLU A 240 -0.54 0.68 0.67
CA GLU A 240 0.20 1.24 -0.47
C GLU A 240 -0.44 2.51 -1.02
N SER A 241 -1.76 2.51 -1.19
CA SER A 241 -2.49 3.70 -1.66
C SER A 241 -2.31 4.88 -0.70
N GLY A 242 -2.45 4.64 0.61
CA GLY A 242 -2.22 5.65 1.64
C GLY A 242 -0.78 6.17 1.61
N LEU A 243 0.20 5.29 1.46
CA LEU A 243 1.61 5.66 1.39
C LEU A 243 1.92 6.53 0.16
N GLU A 244 1.46 6.14 -1.03
CA GLU A 244 1.78 6.91 -2.24
C GLU A 244 1.15 8.31 -2.21
N ARG A 245 -0.08 8.45 -1.67
CA ARG A 245 -0.71 9.76 -1.46
C ARG A 245 0.07 10.64 -0.50
N LEU A 246 0.51 10.07 0.63
CA LEU A 246 1.34 10.77 1.62
C LEU A 246 2.69 11.20 1.01
N HIS A 247 3.36 10.27 0.31
CA HIS A 247 4.65 10.51 -0.31
C HIS A 247 4.57 11.56 -1.42
N GLN A 248 3.54 11.53 -2.27
CA GLN A 248 3.32 12.55 -3.28
C GLN A 248 3.11 13.94 -2.68
N CYS A 249 2.35 14.04 -1.59
CA CYS A 249 2.12 15.31 -0.89
C CYS A 249 3.43 15.86 -0.30
N ALA A 250 4.24 15.00 0.34
CA ALA A 250 5.53 15.39 0.92
C ALA A 250 6.61 15.72 -0.12
N GLU A 251 6.69 14.98 -1.23
CA GLU A 251 7.74 15.13 -2.25
C GLU A 251 7.41 16.23 -3.27
N LYS A 252 6.17 16.29 -3.77
CA LYS A 252 5.78 17.16 -4.89
C LYS A 252 5.01 18.40 -4.44
N GLU A 253 3.94 18.24 -3.66
CA GLU A 253 3.08 19.37 -3.30
C GLU A 253 3.80 20.38 -2.39
N LEU A 254 4.67 19.89 -1.48
CA LEU A 254 5.50 20.73 -0.62
C LEU A 254 6.38 21.72 -1.42
N GLN A 255 6.80 21.36 -2.64
CA GLN A 255 7.69 22.19 -3.47
C GLN A 255 7.05 23.53 -3.83
N VAL A 256 5.72 23.62 -3.90
CA VAL A 256 5.01 24.87 -4.17
C VAL A 256 5.31 25.91 -3.08
N TYR A 257 5.32 25.48 -1.82
CA TYR A 257 5.57 26.34 -0.67
C TYR A 257 7.05 26.65 -0.45
N LEU A 258 7.94 25.71 -0.82
CA LEU A 258 9.40 25.90 -0.77
C LEU A 258 9.93 26.87 -1.84
N ASN A 259 9.22 26.99 -2.96
CA ASN A 259 9.61 27.85 -4.09
C ASN A 259 8.76 29.12 -4.19
N ALA A 260 7.88 29.36 -3.21
CA ALA A 260 7.09 30.59 -3.13
C ALA A 260 7.99 31.80 -2.83
N GLY A 261 7.60 32.98 -3.34
CA GLY A 261 8.26 34.25 -3.03
C GLY A 261 7.82 34.88 -1.70
N GLY A 262 7.01 34.17 -0.91
CA GLY A 262 6.42 34.65 0.34
C GLY A 262 5.33 33.70 0.87
N PRO A 263 4.66 34.06 1.97
CA PRO A 263 3.70 33.19 2.61
C PRO A 263 2.45 33.01 1.75
N LEU A 264 2.03 31.77 1.58
CA LEU A 264 0.83 31.42 0.83
C LEU A 264 -0.34 31.18 1.78
N LYS A 265 -1.53 31.67 1.41
CA LYS A 265 -2.73 31.64 2.27
C LYS A 265 -3.22 30.22 2.55
N ASP A 266 -2.97 29.30 1.64
CA ASP A 266 -3.36 27.89 1.68
C ASP A 266 -2.33 26.99 2.41
N PHE A 267 -1.24 27.54 2.95
CA PHE A 267 -0.24 26.73 3.68
C PHE A 267 -0.83 25.97 4.89
N ASN A 268 -1.81 26.56 5.58
CA ASN A 268 -2.51 25.89 6.68
C ASN A 268 -3.40 24.73 6.20
N GLU A 269 -3.94 24.82 4.98
CA GLU A 269 -4.69 23.73 4.36
C GLU A 269 -3.74 22.59 3.99
N PHE A 270 -2.58 22.91 3.42
CA PHE A 270 -1.50 21.94 3.18
C PHE A 270 -1.04 21.25 4.46
N ARG A 271 -0.82 22.01 5.54
CA ARG A 271 -0.45 21.46 6.86
C ARG A 271 -1.49 20.44 7.33
N SER A 272 -2.76 20.81 7.28
CA SER A 272 -3.87 19.95 7.69
C SER A 272 -3.95 18.70 6.82
N LYS A 273 -3.77 18.84 5.50
CA LYS A 273 -3.74 17.73 4.54
C LYS A 273 -2.59 16.77 4.82
N LEU A 274 -1.36 17.25 4.99
CA LEU A 274 -0.18 16.40 5.21
C LEU A 274 -0.27 15.67 6.55
N ALA A 275 -0.67 16.36 7.61
CA ALA A 275 -0.88 15.74 8.93
C ALA A 275 -2.01 14.69 8.89
N GLY A 276 -3.12 14.99 8.20
CA GLY A 276 -4.22 14.05 8.00
C GLY A 276 -3.80 12.80 7.23
N LEU A 277 -3.10 12.95 6.11
CA LEU A 277 -2.55 11.83 5.34
C LEU A 277 -1.57 11.00 6.19
N THR A 278 -0.71 11.65 6.98
CA THR A 278 0.24 10.96 7.87
C THR A 278 -0.49 10.07 8.87
N SER A 279 -1.55 10.58 9.50
CA SER A 279 -2.38 9.84 10.46
C SER A 279 -3.13 8.68 9.80
N VAL A 280 -3.79 8.93 8.66
CA VAL A 280 -4.54 7.89 7.93
C VAL A 280 -3.62 6.78 7.45
N THR A 281 -2.46 7.12 6.88
CA THR A 281 -1.46 6.14 6.44
C THR A 281 -0.94 5.31 7.61
N ARG A 282 -0.68 5.92 8.77
CA ARG A 282 -0.30 5.18 9.98
C ARG A 282 -1.33 4.12 10.34
N ASN A 283 -2.62 4.46 10.34
CA ASN A 283 -3.69 3.53 10.66
C ASN A 283 -3.75 2.34 9.69
N PHE A 284 -3.57 2.57 8.37
CA PHE A 284 -3.51 1.47 7.40
C PHE A 284 -2.36 0.51 7.69
N PHE A 285 -1.19 1.04 8.03
CA PHE A 285 -0.01 0.24 8.35
C PHE A 285 -0.13 -0.49 9.69
N GLU A 286 -0.70 0.13 10.72
CA GLU A 286 -0.98 -0.54 12.00
C GLU A 286 -1.95 -1.71 11.82
N ASN A 287 -2.99 -1.53 10.99
CA ASN A 287 -3.93 -2.60 10.67
C ASN A 287 -3.25 -3.74 9.90
N LEU A 288 -2.43 -3.41 8.90
CA LEU A 288 -1.65 -4.39 8.13
C LEU A 288 -0.71 -5.17 9.06
N VAL A 289 0.13 -4.49 9.84
CA VAL A 289 1.08 -5.10 10.77
C VAL A 289 0.37 -6.03 11.75
N ARG A 290 -0.72 -5.59 12.37
CA ARG A 290 -1.49 -6.42 13.32
C ARG A 290 -2.07 -7.67 12.66
N ALA A 291 -2.57 -7.55 11.43
CA ALA A 291 -3.11 -8.70 10.69
C ALA A 291 -2.03 -9.69 10.24
N LEU A 292 -0.81 -9.23 9.95
CA LEU A 292 0.28 -10.15 9.61
C LEU A 292 0.80 -10.87 10.87
N GLU A 293 0.95 -10.15 11.98
CA GLU A 293 1.39 -10.72 13.26
C GLU A 293 0.41 -11.73 13.84
N ASN A 294 -0.89 -11.59 13.55
CA ASN A 294 -1.91 -12.57 13.94
C ASN A 294 -2.07 -13.74 12.95
N GLY A 295 -1.23 -13.81 11.91
CA GLY A 295 -1.29 -14.87 10.88
C GLY A 295 -2.54 -14.80 10.01
N LEU A 296 -3.12 -13.60 9.84
CA LEU A 296 -4.33 -13.33 9.07
C LEU A 296 -5.56 -14.09 9.60
N SER A 297 -5.62 -14.32 10.92
CA SER A 297 -6.69 -15.11 11.56
C SER A 297 -8.08 -14.49 11.41
N ASP A 298 -8.16 -13.18 11.16
CA ASP A 298 -9.43 -12.42 11.05
C ASP A 298 -10.32 -12.88 9.88
N VAL A 299 -9.73 -13.58 8.91
CA VAL A 299 -10.47 -14.20 7.80
C VAL A 299 -11.43 -15.28 8.29
N ASN A 300 -11.06 -16.00 9.36
CA ASN A 300 -11.90 -17.06 9.94
C ASN A 300 -13.08 -16.48 10.75
N SER A 301 -12.91 -15.28 11.31
CA SER A 301 -13.92 -14.60 12.14
C SER A 301 -15.15 -14.15 11.32
N ARG A 302 -14.98 -13.89 10.02
CA ARG A 302 -16.10 -13.54 9.12
C ARG A 302 -16.96 -14.73 8.71
N GLY A 303 -16.47 -15.96 8.86
CA GLY A 303 -17.25 -17.19 8.62
C GLY A 303 -18.27 -17.50 9.72
N ALA A 304 -18.10 -16.95 10.92
CA ALA A 304 -18.95 -17.22 12.07
C ALA A 304 -20.10 -16.20 12.26
N CYS A 305 -20.06 -15.05 11.59
CA CYS A 305 -21.03 -13.96 11.78
C CYS A 305 -22.29 -14.07 10.88
N SER A 306 -22.39 -15.08 10.03
CA SER A 306 -23.56 -15.31 9.14
C SER A 306 -24.67 -16.17 9.76
N ARG A 307 -24.57 -16.50 11.07
CA ARG A 307 -25.62 -17.20 11.82
C ARG A 307 -26.01 -16.46 13.11
N MET A 308 -26.54 -15.26 12.98
CA MET A 308 -27.45 -14.72 13.99
C MET A 308 -28.65 -14.09 13.28
N GLY A 309 -29.79 -14.78 13.36
CA GLY A 309 -31.03 -14.38 12.71
C GLY A 309 -31.57 -13.05 13.26
N SER A 310 -32.15 -12.26 12.37
CA SER A 310 -32.90 -11.06 12.68
C SER A 310 -34.15 -11.39 13.50
N SER A 311 -34.03 -11.41 14.83
CA SER A 311 -35.18 -11.32 15.73
C SER A 311 -35.63 -9.87 15.82
N LYS A 312 -36.68 -9.52 15.06
CA LYS A 312 -37.40 -8.25 15.16
C LYS A 312 -38.05 -8.14 16.55
N SER A 313 -37.65 -7.11 17.29
CA SER A 313 -38.28 -6.66 18.52
C SER A 313 -39.68 -6.07 18.24
N LEU A 314 -40.72 -6.65 18.83
CA LEU A 314 -42.05 -6.08 18.93
C LEU A 314 -42.26 -5.55 20.36
N GLY A 315 -42.53 -4.27 20.47
CA GLY A 315 -43.20 -3.60 21.60
C GLY A 315 -43.75 -2.30 21.04
N GLY A 316 -44.98 -1.85 21.27
CA GLY A 316 -46.03 -2.21 22.21
C GLY A 316 -46.74 -0.90 22.55
N GLY A 317 -48.08 -0.81 22.38
CA GLY A 317 -48.89 0.26 22.97
C GLY A 317 -50.00 0.87 22.10
N SER A 318 -51.25 0.43 22.35
CA SER A 318 -52.50 1.20 22.54
C SER A 318 -52.77 2.51 21.75
N SER A 319 -53.96 2.83 21.23
CA SER A 319 -55.33 2.44 21.59
C SER A 319 -56.37 3.06 20.61
N ARG A 320 -57.58 2.47 20.61
CA ARG A 320 -58.92 3.06 20.32
C ARG A 320 -59.29 3.53 18.90
N GLY A 321 -60.34 2.86 18.36
CA GLY A 321 -61.58 3.58 18.02
C GLY A 321 -62.13 3.49 16.60
N ARG A 322 -63.17 2.64 16.44
CA ARG A 322 -64.48 2.97 15.82
C ARG A 322 -64.65 2.92 14.28
N SER A 323 -65.28 1.81 13.85
CA SER A 323 -66.52 1.68 13.04
C SER A 323 -66.79 2.53 11.77
N GLY A 324 -67.13 1.83 10.66
CA GLY A 324 -68.00 2.31 9.56
C GLY A 324 -67.74 1.58 8.23
N LYS A 325 -68.40 0.45 7.92
CA LYS A 325 -69.64 0.26 7.10
C LYS A 325 -69.65 0.83 5.67
N GLY A 326 -69.91 -0.06 4.70
CA GLY A 326 -70.51 0.21 3.36
C GLY A 326 -69.73 -0.45 2.21
N LYS A 327 -70.12 -1.63 1.68
CA LYS A 327 -71.07 -1.85 0.54
C LYS A 327 -70.79 -0.91 -0.66
N ALA A 328 -70.81 -1.29 -1.92
CA ALA A 328 -70.95 -2.54 -2.68
C ALA A 328 -70.81 -2.15 -4.18
N SER A 329 -70.66 -3.17 -5.02
CA SER A 329 -71.14 -3.19 -6.42
C SER A 329 -70.23 -2.67 -7.56
N ALA A 330 -69.91 -3.63 -8.43
CA ALA A 330 -69.56 -3.54 -9.86
C ALA A 330 -70.75 -2.95 -10.69
N PRO A 331 -70.80 -2.94 -12.06
CA PRO A 331 -69.89 -3.54 -13.04
C PRO A 331 -69.65 -2.77 -14.39
N ARG A 332 -68.76 -3.36 -15.21
CA ARG A 332 -68.77 -3.54 -16.70
C ARG A 332 -69.19 -2.43 -17.67
N SER A 333 -68.31 -2.12 -18.61
CA SER A 333 -68.45 -2.22 -20.10
C SER A 333 -67.25 -1.46 -20.74
N SER A 334 -66.36 -2.00 -21.58
CA SER A 334 -66.40 -2.59 -22.93
C SER A 334 -66.75 -1.61 -24.07
N GLY A 335 -65.78 -1.36 -24.96
CA GLY A 335 -65.91 -0.75 -26.30
C GLY A 335 -64.62 0.01 -26.67
N SER A 336 -63.66 -0.54 -27.41
CA SER A 336 -63.60 -0.86 -28.86
C SER A 336 -63.35 0.34 -29.79
N ASN A 337 -62.13 0.40 -30.34
CA ASN A 337 -61.73 0.65 -31.76
C ASN A 337 -60.33 1.31 -31.79
N ARG A 338 -59.31 0.71 -32.44
CA ARG A 338 -59.02 0.68 -33.90
C ARG A 338 -58.90 2.10 -34.47
N ASN A 339 -57.91 2.51 -35.27
CA ASN A 339 -56.72 1.92 -35.88
C ASN A 339 -56.00 3.08 -36.63
N ASN A 340 -54.87 2.77 -37.29
CA ASN A 340 -54.11 3.53 -38.31
C ASN A 340 -52.99 4.41 -37.74
N ASP A 341 -51.72 4.02 -37.93
CA ASP A 341 -50.91 4.14 -39.16
C ASP A 341 -50.67 5.62 -39.51
N ASP A 342 -49.43 6.11 -39.48
CA ASP A 342 -48.50 6.00 -40.61
C ASP A 342 -47.18 6.76 -40.27
N SER A 343 -46.21 6.53 -41.14
CA SER A 343 -44.78 6.76 -41.10
C SER A 343 -44.38 8.12 -41.70
N GLY A 344 -43.10 8.48 -41.54
CA GLY A 344 -42.38 9.49 -42.33
C GLY A 344 -42.16 10.79 -41.55
N HIS A 345 -40.95 11.34 -41.42
CA HIS A 345 -39.74 11.26 -42.22
C HIS A 345 -38.48 11.26 -41.35
#